data_AF-A0AAV8YFH2-F1
#
_entry.id   AF-A0AAV8YFH2-F1
#
_cell.length_a   1.000
_cell.length_b   1.000
_cell.length_c   1.000
_cell.angle_alpha   90.00
_cell.angle_beta   90.00
_cell.angle_gamma   90.00
#
_symmetry.space_group_name_H-M   'P 1'
#
loop_
_entity.id
_entity.type
_entity.pdbx_description
1 polymer ?
#
loop_
_entity_poly.entity_id
_entity_poly.type
_entity_poly.pdbx_seq_one_letter_code
_entity_poly.pdbx_strand_id
1 'polypeptide(L)'
;MARNKRCTEAELLDILMNSDEDEAFLVQEKEGDGWDVLPEDSGSGISFEETPIFSQVMSRDRYFQILRFLHFCDNDNIDKNDRLYKIRCVVDHFKNSFKNSLYPFQNLVIDESLMLFKGRISFCQYIPSKRHRFRIKFFVLVDCETGYILDYIIYTGSITEIGEIDEKFGKSGNIVLTLTEKYWGKGHRLYTDNWYTSPLLFQFLFENKMNCCGTVKANRKFMPPFDKKKAARGKYSIFPSMPYWQLNGQINVMS
;
A
#
# COMPACT_ATOMS: atom_id res chain seq x y z
N MET A 1 -37.06 -5.91 -0.74
CA MET A 1 -36.55 -4.62 -1.29
C MET A 1 -35.07 -4.49 -0.97
N ALA A 2 -34.22 -5.05 -1.83
CA ALA A 2 -32.77 -4.86 -1.73
C ALA A 2 -32.44 -3.42 -2.11
N ARG A 3 -31.78 -2.68 -1.20
CA ARG A 3 -31.28 -1.34 -1.49
C ARG A 3 -29.94 -1.48 -2.21
N ASN A 4 -29.90 -1.07 -3.47
CA ASN A 4 -28.67 -0.76 -4.20
C ASN A 4 -27.82 0.22 -3.37
N LYS A 5 -26.77 -0.28 -2.73
CA LYS A 5 -25.67 0.57 -2.27
C LYS A 5 -24.75 0.78 -3.45
N ARG A 6 -24.61 2.04 -3.89
CA ARG A 6 -23.54 2.43 -4.81
C ARG A 6 -22.21 2.20 -4.09
N CYS A 7 -21.38 1.36 -4.67
CA CYS A 7 -20.01 1.14 -4.25
C CYS A 7 -19.24 2.44 -4.47
N THR A 8 -18.60 2.97 -3.43
CA THR A 8 -17.76 4.17 -3.55
C THR A 8 -16.35 3.76 -3.95
N GLU A 9 -15.66 4.60 -4.73
CA GLU A 9 -14.29 4.41 -5.25
C GLU A 9 -13.27 3.88 -4.23
N ALA A 10 -13.44 4.17 -2.94
CA ALA A 10 -12.62 3.64 -1.85
C ALA A 10 -12.81 2.13 -1.56
N GLU A 11 -14.00 1.58 -1.79
CA GLU A 11 -14.28 0.15 -1.62
C GLU A 11 -13.65 -0.70 -2.74
N LEU A 12 -13.48 -0.14 -3.94
CA LEU A 12 -12.80 -0.80 -5.05
C LEU A 12 -11.28 -0.91 -4.81
N LEU A 13 -10.67 0.09 -4.19
CA LEU A 13 -9.25 0.05 -3.82
C LEU A 13 -8.99 -0.93 -2.66
N ASP A 14 -9.90 -1.02 -1.68
CA ASP A 14 -9.80 -2.02 -0.62
C ASP A 14 -9.90 -3.46 -1.16
N ILE A 15 -10.73 -3.70 -2.18
CA ILE A 15 -10.86 -5.00 -2.85
C ILE A 15 -9.61 -5.34 -3.67
N LEU A 16 -9.03 -4.38 -4.39
CA LEU A 16 -7.83 -4.58 -5.21
C LEU A 16 -6.54 -4.71 -4.39
N MET A 17 -6.49 -4.11 -3.19
CA MET A 17 -5.28 -4.06 -2.35
C MET A 17 -5.30 -5.05 -1.17
N ASN A 18 -6.48 -5.53 -0.76
CA ASN A 18 -6.66 -6.55 0.28
C ASN A 18 -7.27 -7.86 -0.25
N SER A 19 -7.22 -8.12 -1.56
CA SER A 19 -7.53 -9.45 -2.07
C SER A 19 -6.53 -10.44 -1.45
N ASP A 20 -6.97 -11.18 -0.44
CA ASP A 20 -6.30 -12.41 -0.02
C ASP A 20 -6.13 -13.23 -1.31
N GLU A 21 -4.88 -13.48 -1.73
CA GLU A 21 -4.53 -14.21 -2.97
C GLU A 21 -5.01 -15.68 -3.00
N ASP A 22 -5.94 -16.07 -2.14
CA ASP A 22 -6.45 -17.44 -2.00
C ASP A 22 -7.84 -17.66 -2.64
N GLU A 23 -8.46 -16.65 -3.26
CA GLU A 23 -9.69 -16.81 -4.07
C GLU A 23 -9.39 -16.73 -5.56
N ALA A 24 -8.43 -17.54 -6.03
CA ALA A 24 -8.45 -18.01 -7.41
C ALA A 24 -9.49 -19.13 -7.55
N PHE A 25 -10.77 -18.82 -7.28
CA PHE A 25 -11.85 -19.61 -7.82
C PHE A 25 -12.07 -19.13 -9.26
N LEU A 26 -12.03 -20.05 -10.22
CA LEU A 26 -12.48 -19.78 -11.58
C LEU A 26 -13.96 -19.39 -11.53
N VAL A 27 -14.24 -18.09 -11.41
CA VAL A 27 -15.58 -17.55 -11.59
C VAL A 27 -15.84 -17.54 -13.09
N GLN A 28 -16.40 -18.64 -13.60
CA GLN A 28 -17.19 -18.57 -14.82
C GLN A 28 -18.60 -18.11 -14.43
N GLU A 29 -19.02 -16.98 -14.98
CA GLU A 29 -20.42 -16.56 -14.92
C GLU A 29 -21.28 -17.61 -15.66
N LYS A 30 -22.30 -18.15 -14.98
CA LYS A 30 -23.42 -18.81 -15.65
C LYS A 30 -24.71 -18.17 -15.18
N GLU A 31 -25.43 -17.63 -16.14
CA GLU A 31 -26.85 -17.27 -16.02
C GLU A 31 -27.67 -18.52 -15.71
N GLY A 32 -28.64 -18.41 -14.79
CA GLY A 32 -29.74 -19.37 -14.66
C GLY A 32 -29.88 -20.02 -13.29
N ASP A 33 -31.04 -19.84 -12.69
CA ASP A 33 -31.45 -20.33 -11.38
C ASP A 33 -31.60 -21.87 -11.36
N GLY A 34 -30.80 -22.56 -10.54
CA GLY A 34 -31.02 -23.99 -10.20
C GLY A 34 -29.75 -24.75 -9.83
N TRP A 35 -29.76 -25.42 -8.66
CA TRP A 35 -28.74 -26.42 -8.30
C TRP A 35 -29.23 -27.79 -8.77
N ASP A 36 -28.91 -28.17 -10.01
CA ASP A 36 -29.08 -29.55 -10.44
C ASP A 36 -27.93 -30.39 -9.89
N VAL A 37 -28.27 -31.39 -9.06
CA VAL A 37 -27.34 -32.45 -8.66
C VAL A 37 -27.07 -33.31 -9.89
N LEU A 38 -25.86 -33.21 -10.44
CA LEU A 38 -25.45 -34.02 -11.59
C LEU A 38 -25.52 -35.52 -11.24
N PRO A 39 -25.91 -36.40 -12.19
CA PRO A 39 -25.98 -37.84 -11.94
C PRO A 39 -24.61 -38.40 -11.55
N GLU A 40 -24.60 -39.36 -10.63
CA GLU A 40 -23.42 -40.19 -10.35
C GLU A 40 -23.07 -40.98 -11.63
N ASP A 41 -22.13 -40.44 -12.41
CA ASP A 41 -21.74 -41.02 -13.68
C ASP A 41 -20.83 -42.23 -13.45
N SER A 42 -21.38 -43.39 -13.78
CA SER A 42 -20.66 -44.64 -13.92
C SER A 42 -19.65 -44.55 -15.07
N GLY A 43 -18.35 -44.54 -14.75
CA GLY A 43 -17.36 -45.22 -15.56
C GLY A 43 -16.80 -44.52 -16.80
N SER A 44 -16.56 -43.20 -16.76
CA SER A 44 -15.53 -42.60 -17.63
C SER A 44 -14.60 -41.70 -16.82
N GLY A 45 -13.36 -42.17 -16.63
CA GLY A 45 -12.34 -41.53 -15.80
C GLY A 45 -11.83 -40.25 -16.42
N ILE A 46 -12.53 -39.15 -16.21
CA ILE A 46 -11.96 -37.81 -16.35
C ILE A 46 -11.37 -37.47 -14.99
N SER A 47 -10.07 -37.74 -14.81
CA SER A 47 -9.33 -37.34 -13.63
C SER A 47 -9.28 -35.80 -13.58
N PHE A 48 -9.89 -35.20 -12.56
CA PHE A 48 -9.76 -33.77 -12.25
C PHE A 48 -8.34 -33.38 -11.76
N GLU A 49 -7.35 -34.25 -11.95
CA GLU A 49 -6.10 -34.24 -11.18
C GLU A 49 -4.83 -34.07 -12.03
N GLU A 50 -4.94 -33.96 -13.35
CA GLU A 50 -3.76 -33.76 -14.21
C GLU A 50 -3.60 -32.30 -14.63
N THR A 51 -2.48 -31.69 -14.20
CA THR A 51 -2.00 -30.38 -14.69
C THR A 51 -0.78 -30.60 -15.58
N PRO A 52 -0.96 -31.05 -16.85
CA PRO A 52 0.12 -31.52 -17.71
C PRO A 52 1.13 -30.43 -18.10
N ILE A 53 0.76 -29.15 -17.95
CA ILE A 53 1.62 -28.02 -18.31
C ILE A 53 2.94 -28.02 -17.54
N PHE A 54 2.95 -28.42 -16.26
CA PHE A 54 4.16 -28.37 -15.45
C PHE A 54 5.22 -29.36 -15.91
N SER A 55 4.80 -30.61 -16.18
CA SER A 55 5.70 -31.67 -16.63
C SER A 55 6.21 -31.45 -18.06
N GLN A 56 5.46 -30.73 -18.89
CA GLN A 56 5.90 -30.33 -20.24
C GLN A 56 6.98 -29.22 -20.19
N VAL A 57 6.92 -28.31 -19.22
CA VAL A 57 7.88 -27.20 -19.10
C VAL A 57 9.18 -27.64 -18.43
N MET A 58 9.10 -28.31 -17.28
CA MET A 58 10.28 -28.83 -16.59
C MET A 58 9.94 -29.95 -15.62
N SER A 59 10.91 -30.84 -15.38
CA SER A 59 10.77 -31.82 -14.31
C SER A 59 10.64 -31.15 -12.94
N ARG A 60 9.85 -31.78 -12.06
CA ARG A 60 9.68 -31.36 -10.66
C ARG A 60 11.02 -31.18 -9.93
N ASP A 61 11.95 -32.09 -10.15
CA ASP A 61 13.25 -32.06 -9.46
C ASP A 61 14.11 -30.90 -9.95
N ARG A 62 14.05 -30.57 -11.25
CA ARG A 62 14.70 -29.36 -11.79
C ARG A 62 14.11 -28.09 -11.19
N TYR A 63 12.79 -28.01 -11.05
CA TYR A 63 12.11 -26.88 -10.41
C TYR A 63 12.61 -26.67 -8.96
N PHE A 64 12.64 -27.71 -8.14
CA PHE A 64 13.13 -27.62 -6.76
C PHE A 64 14.62 -27.27 -6.67
N GLN A 65 15.45 -27.75 -7.61
CA GLN A 65 16.85 -27.34 -7.68
C GLN A 65 16.97 -25.83 -7.95
N ILE A 66 16.23 -25.31 -8.92
CA ILE A 66 16.23 -23.87 -9.23
C ILE A 66 15.78 -23.08 -8.00
N LEU A 67 14.65 -23.44 -7.38
CA LEU A 67 14.15 -22.75 -6.18
C LEU A 67 15.17 -22.76 -5.03
N ARG A 68 15.91 -23.86 -4.85
CA ARG A 68 16.90 -23.99 -3.76
C ARG A 68 18.12 -23.10 -3.96
N PHE A 69 18.53 -22.88 -5.20
CA PHE A 69 19.78 -22.18 -5.54
C PHE A 69 19.55 -20.81 -6.18
N LEU A 70 18.30 -20.36 -6.32
CA LEU A 70 17.98 -19.03 -6.83
C LEU A 70 18.57 -17.96 -5.91
N HIS A 71 19.41 -17.10 -6.49
CA HIS A 71 20.17 -16.09 -5.76
C HIS A 71 20.47 -14.92 -6.69
N PHE A 72 20.46 -13.70 -6.14
CA PHE A 72 20.52 -12.46 -6.93
C PHE A 72 21.68 -11.52 -6.54
N CYS A 73 22.42 -11.84 -5.48
CA CYS A 73 23.54 -11.01 -5.02
C CYS A 73 24.86 -11.79 -5.08
N ASP A 74 25.98 -11.16 -4.78
CA ASP A 74 27.21 -11.88 -4.47
C ASP A 74 27.33 -11.94 -2.94
N ASN A 75 27.54 -13.13 -2.37
CA ASN A 75 27.67 -13.29 -0.92
C ASN A 75 29.05 -12.85 -0.41
N ASP A 76 30.02 -12.65 -1.29
CA ASP A 76 31.35 -12.16 -0.91
C ASP A 76 31.37 -10.63 -0.76
N ASN A 77 30.39 -9.92 -1.32
CA ASN A 77 30.26 -8.46 -1.29
C ASN A 77 28.96 -8.00 -0.61
N ILE A 78 28.80 -8.37 0.67
CA ILE A 78 27.58 -8.07 1.44
C ILE A 78 27.73 -6.74 2.20
N ASP A 79 26.85 -5.79 1.91
CA ASP A 79 26.58 -4.69 2.84
C ASP A 79 25.68 -5.18 3.98
N LYS A 80 26.26 -5.27 5.18
CA LYS A 80 25.54 -5.72 6.38
C LYS A 80 24.54 -4.68 6.91
N ASN A 81 24.64 -3.43 6.43
CA ASN A 81 23.74 -2.36 6.85
C ASN A 81 22.43 -2.37 6.07
N ASP A 82 22.40 -2.97 4.87
CA ASP A 82 21.18 -3.17 4.10
C ASP A 82 20.52 -4.51 4.47
N ARG A 83 19.28 -4.51 4.98
CA ARG A 83 18.54 -5.76 5.26
C ARG A 83 18.00 -6.46 4.01
N LEU A 84 17.97 -5.77 2.87
CA LEU A 84 17.46 -6.25 1.59
C LEU A 84 18.59 -6.63 0.62
N TYR A 85 19.86 -6.61 1.05
CA TYR A 85 21.03 -6.83 0.18
C TYR A 85 20.89 -8.04 -0.76
N LYS A 86 20.26 -9.12 -0.30
CA LYS A 86 20.04 -10.36 -1.07
C LYS A 86 19.14 -10.20 -2.29
N ILE A 87 18.26 -9.21 -2.27
CA ILE A 87 17.27 -8.94 -3.32
C ILE A 87 17.36 -7.50 -3.83
N ARG A 88 18.39 -6.75 -3.43
CA ARG A 88 18.51 -5.32 -3.69
C ARG A 88 18.44 -5.01 -5.18
N CYS A 89 19.22 -5.74 -5.99
CA CYS A 89 19.22 -5.59 -7.44
C CYS A 89 17.82 -5.81 -8.07
N VAL A 90 17.04 -6.75 -7.54
CA VAL A 90 15.67 -7.03 -8.00
C VAL A 90 14.73 -5.91 -7.57
N VAL A 91 14.82 -5.48 -6.31
CA VAL A 91 14.01 -4.37 -5.79
C VAL A 91 14.26 -3.10 -6.58
N ASP A 92 15.53 -2.75 -6.81
CA ASP A 92 15.89 -1.53 -7.53
C ASP A 92 15.48 -1.61 -9.00
N HIS A 93 15.61 -2.78 -9.63
CA HIS A 93 15.14 -3.01 -10.99
C HIS A 93 13.63 -2.73 -11.13
N PHE A 94 12.81 -3.31 -10.24
CA PHE A 94 11.36 -3.08 -10.26
C PHE A 94 10.99 -1.65 -9.90
N LYS A 95 11.62 -1.05 -8.88
CA LYS A 95 11.38 0.37 -8.55
C LYS A 95 11.68 1.29 -9.73
N ASN A 96 12.79 1.06 -10.44
CA ASN A 96 13.14 1.85 -11.61
C ASN A 96 12.17 1.61 -12.78
N SER A 97 11.75 0.36 -12.99
CA SER A 97 10.76 0.02 -14.02
C SER A 97 9.43 0.72 -13.75
N PHE A 98 8.90 0.61 -12.54
CA PHE A 98 7.61 1.23 -12.16
C PHE A 98 7.63 2.74 -12.29
N LYS A 99 8.71 3.40 -11.82
CA LYS A 99 8.87 4.85 -11.93
C LYS A 99 8.87 5.37 -13.37
N ASN A 100 9.29 4.56 -14.34
CA ASN A 100 9.51 4.98 -15.72
C ASN A 100 8.45 4.48 -16.69
N SER A 101 7.62 3.51 -16.29
CA SER A 101 6.65 2.87 -17.19
C SER A 101 5.37 3.69 -17.37
N LEU A 102 4.95 4.44 -16.34
CA LEU A 102 3.71 5.20 -16.37
C LEU A 102 3.91 6.62 -15.81
N TYR A 103 3.38 7.61 -16.53
CA TYR A 103 3.09 8.92 -15.95
C TYR A 103 1.65 8.91 -15.43
N PRO A 104 1.42 9.14 -14.13
CA PRO A 104 0.10 8.91 -13.54
C PRO A 104 -0.93 9.98 -13.89
N PHE A 105 -2.20 9.66 -13.62
CA PHE A 105 -3.30 10.59 -13.70
C PHE A 105 -3.30 11.55 -12.50
N GLN A 106 -4.38 12.32 -12.35
CA GLN A 106 -4.44 13.37 -11.35
C GLN A 106 -4.43 12.84 -9.91
N ASN A 107 -5.12 11.73 -9.65
CA ASN A 107 -5.39 11.26 -8.30
C ASN A 107 -4.41 10.14 -7.91
N LEU A 108 -3.67 10.37 -6.83
CA LEU A 108 -2.68 9.45 -6.28
C LEU A 108 -3.10 9.03 -4.87
N VAL A 109 -2.80 7.79 -4.50
CA VAL A 109 -3.06 7.27 -3.15
C VAL A 109 -1.80 6.67 -2.55
N ILE A 110 -1.59 6.91 -1.25
CA ILE A 110 -0.58 6.19 -0.46
C ILE A 110 -1.30 5.30 0.54
N ASP A 111 -0.91 4.03 0.55
CA ASP A 111 -1.41 3.05 1.50
C ASP A 111 -0.35 1.98 1.83
N GLU A 112 -0.72 1.03 2.67
CA GLU A 112 0.11 -0.07 3.11
C GLU A 112 -0.32 -1.39 2.49
N SER A 113 0.61 -2.06 1.82
CA SER A 113 0.43 -3.43 1.38
C SER A 113 1.17 -4.39 2.31
N LEU A 114 0.55 -5.53 2.61
CA LEU A 114 1.05 -6.50 3.59
C LEU A 114 1.20 -7.90 2.97
N MET A 115 2.39 -8.18 2.44
CA MET A 115 2.71 -9.47 1.84
C MET A 115 2.86 -10.55 2.91
N LEU A 116 2.17 -11.67 2.72
CA LEU A 116 2.30 -12.84 3.57
C LEU A 116 3.74 -13.38 3.51
N PHE A 117 4.35 -13.61 4.66
CA PHE A 117 5.68 -14.21 4.70
C PHE A 117 5.83 -15.18 5.86
N LYS A 118 6.26 -16.40 5.54
CA LYS A 118 6.54 -17.46 6.50
C LYS A 118 8.02 -17.83 6.43
N GLY A 119 8.81 -17.28 7.35
CA GLY A 119 10.24 -17.52 7.42
C GLY A 119 10.92 -16.69 8.49
N ARG A 120 12.25 -16.82 8.59
CA ARG A 120 13.07 -16.07 9.57
C ARG A 120 13.64 -14.81 8.91
N ILE A 121 12.88 -13.73 8.96
CA ILE A 121 13.32 -12.39 8.53
C ILE A 121 13.09 -11.39 9.66
N SER A 122 14.09 -10.56 9.95
CA SER A 122 14.13 -9.66 11.12
C SER A 122 13.13 -8.51 11.08
N PHE A 123 12.69 -8.10 9.88
CA PHE A 123 11.76 -6.98 9.69
C PHE A 123 10.31 -7.42 9.42
N CYS A 124 10.01 -8.71 9.55
CA CYS A 124 8.65 -9.21 9.48
C CYS A 124 7.78 -8.57 10.58
N GLN A 125 6.66 -7.97 10.20
CA GLN A 125 5.73 -7.32 11.12
C GLN A 125 4.73 -8.33 11.69
N TYR A 126 4.52 -8.25 13.00
CA TYR A 126 3.49 -9.02 13.70
C TYR A 126 2.23 -8.18 13.87
N ILE A 127 1.13 -8.63 13.26
CA ILE A 127 -0.18 -8.01 13.31
C ILE A 127 -1.16 -8.98 13.99
N PRO A 128 -1.37 -8.86 15.32
CA PRO A 128 -2.16 -9.84 16.08
C PRO A 128 -3.63 -9.92 15.63
N SER A 129 -4.17 -8.84 15.05
CA SER A 129 -5.56 -8.76 14.62
C SER A 129 -5.88 -9.53 13.34
N LYS A 130 -4.86 -9.99 12.59
CA LYS A 130 -5.05 -10.69 11.31
C LYS A 130 -4.80 -12.19 11.47
N ARG A 131 -5.53 -13.02 10.71
CA ARG A 131 -5.39 -14.50 10.73
C ARG A 131 -3.94 -14.93 10.50
N HIS A 132 -3.34 -14.41 9.44
CA HIS A 132 -1.91 -14.51 9.20
C HIS A 132 -1.19 -13.31 9.80
N ARG A 133 -0.51 -13.56 10.92
CA ARG A 133 0.03 -12.51 11.79
C ARG A 133 1.38 -11.97 11.34
N PHE A 134 2.17 -12.74 10.58
CA PHE A 134 3.51 -12.36 10.15
C PHE A 134 3.50 -11.91 8.69
N ARG A 135 3.89 -10.66 8.43
CA ARG A 135 3.82 -10.04 7.10
C ARG A 135 4.99 -9.10 6.83
N ILE A 136 5.40 -8.98 5.58
CA ILE A 136 6.31 -7.92 5.12
C ILE A 136 5.46 -6.72 4.75
N LYS A 137 5.79 -5.56 5.31
CA LYS A 137 5.04 -4.32 5.11
C LYS A 137 5.68 -3.49 4.00
N PHE A 138 4.85 -3.02 3.08
CA PHE A 138 5.19 -2.11 2.01
C PHE A 138 4.40 -0.82 2.19
N PHE A 139 5.05 0.31 1.95
CA PHE A 139 4.37 1.59 1.70
C PHE A 139 4.31 1.76 0.19
N VAL A 140 3.12 1.89 -0.38
CA VAL A 140 2.92 1.92 -1.83
C VAL A 140 2.28 3.23 -2.24
N LEU A 141 2.79 3.83 -3.31
CA LEU A 141 2.16 4.94 -4.01
C LEU A 141 1.52 4.40 -5.29
N VAL A 142 0.24 4.66 -5.46
CA VAL A 142 -0.56 4.11 -6.54
C VAL A 142 -1.31 5.22 -7.26
N ASP A 143 -1.45 5.06 -8.58
CA ASP A 143 -2.36 5.85 -9.40
C ASP A 143 -3.80 5.32 -9.23
N CYS A 144 -4.72 6.16 -8.80
CA CYS A 144 -6.09 5.73 -8.50
C CYS A 144 -6.83 5.23 -9.74
N GLU A 145 -6.50 5.77 -10.91
CA GLU A 145 -7.30 5.57 -12.13
C GLU A 145 -6.97 4.24 -12.80
N THR A 146 -5.71 3.81 -12.69
CA THR A 146 -5.22 2.55 -13.28
C THR A 146 -4.96 1.47 -12.25
N GLY A 147 -4.86 1.81 -10.96
CA GLY A 147 -4.35 0.91 -9.93
C GLY A 147 -2.84 0.62 -10.04
N TYR A 148 -2.12 1.37 -10.88
CA TYR A 148 -0.70 1.13 -11.15
C TYR A 148 0.19 1.59 -10.00
N ILE A 149 1.12 0.74 -9.57
CA ILE A 149 2.11 1.08 -8.54
C ILE A 149 3.20 1.97 -9.15
N LEU A 150 3.31 3.19 -8.65
CA LEU A 150 4.26 4.18 -9.12
C LEU A 150 5.61 4.10 -8.39
N ASP A 151 5.57 3.88 -7.08
CA ASP A 151 6.74 3.68 -6.24
C ASP A 151 6.34 2.92 -4.97
N TYR A 152 7.32 2.31 -4.31
CA TYR A 152 7.11 1.63 -3.03
C TYR A 152 8.35 1.65 -2.14
N ILE A 153 8.14 1.54 -0.83
CA ILE A 153 9.18 1.42 0.18
C ILE A 153 8.91 0.16 0.99
N ILE A 154 9.90 -0.73 1.08
CA ILE A 154 9.83 -1.92 1.91
C ILE A 154 10.23 -1.53 3.33
N TYR A 155 9.36 -1.80 4.30
CA TYR A 155 9.66 -1.53 5.69
C TYR A 155 10.69 -2.54 6.23
N THR A 156 11.87 -2.05 6.57
CA THR A 156 12.97 -2.87 7.12
C THR A 156 13.26 -2.56 8.59
N GLY A 157 12.36 -1.86 9.28
CA GLY A 157 12.53 -1.47 10.68
C GLY A 157 13.19 -0.10 10.83
N SER A 158 14.18 0.00 11.72
CA SER A 158 14.89 1.26 12.00
C SER A 158 15.76 1.75 10.84
N ILE A 159 16.16 0.85 9.94
CA ILE A 159 17.00 1.14 8.77
C ILE A 159 16.17 1.25 7.48
N THR A 160 14.88 1.56 7.59
CA THR A 160 14.03 1.74 6.41
C THR A 160 14.57 2.87 5.57
N GLU A 161 14.85 2.60 4.30
CA GLU A 161 15.33 3.59 3.34
C GLU A 161 14.20 4.55 2.98
N ILE A 162 14.27 5.72 3.58
CA ILE A 162 13.48 6.89 3.27
C ILE A 162 14.44 7.99 2.84
N GLY A 163 13.94 9.01 2.13
CA GLY A 163 14.74 10.17 1.73
C GLY A 163 15.19 11.00 2.94
N GLU A 164 15.47 12.28 2.71
CA GLU A 164 15.88 13.19 3.78
C GLU A 164 14.87 13.16 4.95
N ILE A 165 15.37 12.83 6.14
CA ILE A 165 14.55 12.70 7.34
C ILE A 165 14.43 14.08 7.97
N ASP A 166 13.23 14.62 7.96
CA ASP A 166 12.90 15.79 8.78
C ASP A 166 12.08 15.35 10.00
N GLU A 167 12.63 15.57 11.19
CA GLU A 167 11.99 15.19 12.45
C GLU A 167 10.63 15.87 12.63
N LYS A 168 10.41 17.04 12.01
CA LYS A 168 9.15 17.80 12.16
C LYS A 168 7.93 17.06 11.62
N PHE A 169 8.11 16.24 10.58
CA PHE A 169 7.03 15.48 9.96
C PHE A 169 6.87 14.08 10.56
N GLY A 170 7.88 13.60 11.29
CA GLY A 170 7.94 12.25 11.80
C GLY A 170 7.99 11.19 10.69
N LYS A 171 7.95 9.91 11.10
CA LYS A 171 8.16 8.79 10.17
C LYS A 171 7.13 8.72 9.04
N SER A 172 5.84 8.84 9.36
CA SER A 172 4.80 8.70 8.35
C SER A 172 4.78 9.87 7.36
N GLY A 173 5.08 11.09 7.82
CA GLY A 173 5.24 12.24 6.93
C GLY A 173 6.45 12.08 6.00
N ASN A 174 7.60 11.67 6.52
CA ASN A 174 8.79 11.45 5.67
C ASN A 174 8.59 10.36 4.61
N ILE A 175 7.79 9.32 4.90
CA ILE A 175 7.38 8.32 3.90
C ILE A 175 6.58 8.98 2.78
N VAL A 176 5.58 9.80 3.13
CA VAL A 176 4.77 10.53 2.14
C VAL A 176 5.64 11.42 1.27
N LEU A 177 6.54 12.19 1.88
CA LEU A 177 7.43 13.08 1.14
C LEU A 177 8.34 12.30 0.19
N THR A 178 8.95 11.22 0.66
CA THR A 178 9.84 10.37 -0.15
C THR A 178 9.11 9.81 -1.37
N LEU A 179 7.89 9.29 -1.19
CA LEU A 179 7.12 8.70 -2.28
C LEU A 179 6.61 9.76 -3.28
N THR A 180 6.30 10.96 -2.80
CA THR A 180 5.61 11.99 -3.60
C THR A 180 6.52 13.03 -4.26
N GLU A 181 7.80 13.09 -3.88
CA GLU A 181 8.77 14.10 -4.33
C GLU A 181 8.75 14.34 -5.85
N LYS A 182 8.72 13.25 -6.64
CA LYS A 182 8.68 13.31 -8.11
C LYS A 182 7.42 14.00 -8.67
N TYR A 183 6.35 14.09 -7.89
CA TYR A 183 5.02 14.52 -8.33
C TYR A 183 4.63 15.93 -7.84
N TRP A 184 5.47 16.58 -7.05
CA TRP A 184 5.26 17.96 -6.62
C TRP A 184 5.28 18.94 -7.81
N GLY A 185 4.48 20.01 -7.75
CA GLY A 185 4.41 20.98 -8.84
C GLY A 185 3.65 20.55 -10.10
N LYS A 186 3.16 19.30 -10.18
CA LYS A 186 2.61 18.73 -11.42
C LYS A 186 1.08 18.65 -11.47
N GLY A 187 0.39 19.21 -10.47
CA GLY A 187 -1.08 19.27 -10.44
C GLY A 187 -1.79 18.00 -9.96
N HIS A 188 -1.04 17.06 -9.37
CA HIS A 188 -1.60 15.86 -8.74
C HIS A 188 -2.31 16.17 -7.42
N ARG A 189 -3.22 15.27 -7.04
CA ARG A 189 -3.96 15.25 -5.77
C ARG A 189 -3.62 13.97 -5.04
N LEU A 190 -3.17 14.10 -3.80
CA LEU A 190 -2.80 12.98 -2.95
C LEU A 190 -3.92 12.63 -1.98
N TYR A 191 -4.27 11.36 -1.90
CA TYR A 191 -5.21 10.79 -0.93
C TYR A 191 -4.46 9.92 0.08
N THR A 192 -4.71 10.14 1.37
CA THR A 192 -4.02 9.40 2.45
C THR A 192 -4.93 9.03 3.62
N ASP A 193 -4.64 7.92 4.30
CA ASP A 193 -5.28 7.57 5.57
C ASP A 193 -4.73 8.39 6.77
N ASN A 194 -5.42 8.30 7.90
CA ASN A 194 -5.15 8.96 9.16
C ASN A 194 -3.73 8.76 9.72
N TRP A 195 -3.05 7.68 9.35
CA TRP A 195 -1.70 7.41 9.83
C TRP A 195 -0.64 8.32 9.18
N TYR A 196 -0.87 8.72 7.92
CA TYR A 196 -0.04 9.64 7.16
C TYR A 196 -0.40 11.10 7.38
N THR A 197 -1.67 11.38 7.60
CA THR A 197 -2.17 12.76 7.59
C THR A 197 -1.78 13.55 8.84
N SER A 198 -1.27 14.77 8.61
CA SER A 198 -1.10 15.80 9.64
C SER A 198 -1.23 17.21 9.04
N PRO A 199 -1.67 18.22 9.83
CA PRO A 199 -1.78 19.59 9.34
C PRO A 199 -0.47 20.15 8.76
N LEU A 200 0.65 19.92 9.45
CA LEU A 200 1.97 20.40 9.03
C LEU A 200 2.41 19.77 7.70
N LEU A 201 2.19 18.46 7.52
CA LEU A 201 2.50 17.77 6.28
C LEU A 201 1.68 18.30 5.11
N PHE A 202 0.37 18.48 5.31
CA PHE A 202 -0.54 18.93 4.25
C PHE A 202 -0.24 20.36 3.83
N GLN A 203 0.16 21.22 4.77
CA GLN A 203 0.64 22.56 4.45
C GLN A 203 1.91 22.51 3.59
N PHE A 204 2.89 21.70 3.97
CA PHE A 204 4.13 21.55 3.20
C PHE A 204 3.86 21.05 1.77
N LEU A 205 2.98 20.05 1.61
CA LEU A 205 2.57 19.55 0.29
C LEU A 205 1.87 20.64 -0.54
N PHE A 206 0.99 21.42 0.10
CA PHE A 206 0.31 22.54 -0.56
C PHE A 206 1.28 23.62 -1.04
N GLU A 207 2.28 23.98 -0.23
CA GLU A 207 3.37 24.90 -0.60
C GLU A 207 4.19 24.36 -1.80
N ASN A 208 4.35 23.04 -1.87
CA ASN A 208 4.95 22.32 -3.00
C ASN A 208 3.96 22.02 -4.14
N LYS A 209 2.83 22.75 -4.19
CA LYS A 209 1.80 22.69 -5.24
C LYS A 209 1.22 21.29 -5.45
N MET A 210 1.12 20.51 -4.38
CA MET A 210 0.42 19.23 -4.34
C MET A 210 -0.79 19.36 -3.42
N ASN A 211 -1.98 19.15 -3.99
CA ASN A 211 -3.21 19.12 -3.20
C ASN A 211 -3.29 17.79 -2.46
N CYS A 212 -3.87 17.79 -1.27
CA CYS A 212 -3.99 16.59 -0.45
C CYS A 212 -5.35 16.49 0.24
N CYS A 213 -5.82 15.26 0.43
CA CYS A 213 -7.06 14.95 1.11
C CYS A 213 -6.86 13.68 1.94
N GLY A 214 -7.38 13.66 3.16
CA GLY A 214 -7.24 12.51 4.02
C GLY A 214 -8.00 12.66 5.32
N THR A 215 -8.24 11.53 5.97
CA THR A 215 -8.74 11.53 7.34
C THR A 215 -7.61 11.92 8.28
N VAL A 216 -7.92 12.54 9.42
CA VAL A 216 -6.90 12.97 10.39
C VAL A 216 -7.37 12.67 11.81
N LYS A 217 -6.46 12.21 12.66
CA LYS A 217 -6.78 12.01 14.09
C LYS A 217 -6.87 13.35 14.80
N ALA A 218 -7.92 13.53 15.61
CA ALA A 218 -8.15 14.77 16.36
C ALA A 218 -6.99 15.15 17.31
N ASN A 219 -6.19 14.18 17.74
CA ASN A 219 -5.04 14.38 18.62
C ASN A 219 -3.72 14.65 17.88
N ARG A 220 -3.73 14.86 16.55
CA ARG A 220 -2.52 15.27 15.82
C ARG A 220 -2.10 16.67 16.25
N LYS A 221 -0.79 16.90 16.27
CA LYS A 221 -0.21 18.22 16.54
C LYS A 221 -0.82 19.23 15.56
N PHE A 222 -1.14 20.42 16.05
CA PHE A 222 -1.76 21.51 15.29
C PHE A 222 -3.17 21.27 14.77
N MET A 223 -3.88 20.25 15.26
CA MET A 223 -5.33 20.20 15.07
C MET A 223 -6.02 21.23 15.98
N PRO A 224 -7.10 21.87 15.53
CA PRO A 224 -7.91 22.73 16.38
C PRO A 224 -8.52 21.92 17.54
N PRO A 225 -8.85 22.57 18.66
CA PRO A 225 -9.55 21.92 19.75
C PRO A 225 -10.95 21.51 19.27
N PHE A 226 -11.18 20.21 19.18
CA PHE A 226 -12.51 19.67 18.88
C PHE A 226 -13.29 19.43 20.17
N ASP A 227 -14.58 19.77 20.15
CA ASP A 227 -15.49 19.33 21.20
C ASP A 227 -15.60 17.79 21.15
N LYS A 228 -15.63 17.14 22.32
CA LYS A 228 -15.74 15.68 22.41
C LYS A 228 -17.13 15.19 21.97
N LYS A 229 -18.11 16.08 21.91
CA LYS A 229 -19.45 15.76 21.41
C LYS A 229 -19.43 15.66 19.89
N LYS A 230 -19.82 14.50 19.38
CA LYS A 230 -20.06 14.32 17.93
C LYS A 230 -21.11 15.32 17.47
N ALA A 231 -20.85 15.98 16.34
CA ALA A 231 -21.84 16.82 15.70
C ALA A 231 -23.10 16.00 15.38
N ALA A 232 -24.26 16.66 15.38
CA ALA A 232 -25.50 16.04 14.92
C ALA A 232 -25.33 15.56 13.47
N ARG A 233 -26.00 14.45 13.13
CA ARG A 233 -25.92 13.86 11.78
C ARG A 233 -26.22 14.92 10.71
N GLY A 234 -25.32 15.06 9.73
CA GLY A 234 -25.45 16.03 8.64
C GLY A 234 -24.92 17.44 8.95
N LYS A 235 -24.49 17.73 10.19
CA LYS A 235 -23.80 18.98 10.52
C LYS A 235 -22.28 18.82 10.40
N TYR A 236 -21.63 19.83 9.84
CA TYR A 236 -20.18 19.92 9.72
C TYR A 236 -19.72 21.31 10.16
N SER A 237 -18.50 21.37 10.69
CA SER A 237 -17.81 22.61 11.02
C SER A 237 -16.63 22.75 10.08
N ILE A 238 -16.49 23.92 9.45
CA ILE A 238 -15.33 24.23 8.63
C ILE A 238 -14.36 25.00 9.51
N PHE A 239 -13.13 24.50 9.59
CA PHE A 239 -12.03 25.23 10.19
C PHE A 239 -11.16 25.75 9.05
N PRO A 240 -10.95 27.07 8.95
CA PRO A 240 -9.97 27.59 8.00
C PRO A 240 -8.58 27.09 8.40
N SER A 241 -7.69 26.95 7.41
CA SER A 241 -6.30 26.59 7.66
C SER A 241 -5.68 27.55 8.68
N MET A 242 -5.00 27.00 9.71
CA MET A 242 -4.23 27.85 10.60
C MET A 242 -3.15 28.59 9.80
N PRO A 243 -2.99 29.91 9.99
CA PRO A 243 -1.96 30.65 9.29
C PRO A 243 -0.55 30.18 9.69
N TYR A 244 0.36 30.20 8.72
CA TYR A 244 1.71 29.63 8.75
C TYR A 244 2.54 29.97 10.00
N TRP A 245 2.45 31.20 10.51
CA TRP A 245 3.21 31.64 11.69
C TRP A 245 2.80 30.94 12.99
N GLN A 246 1.56 30.45 13.11
CA GLN A 246 1.12 29.68 14.28
C GLN A 246 1.63 28.23 14.28
N LEU A 247 1.99 27.70 13.11
CA LEU A 247 2.48 26.33 12.95
C LEU A 247 4.00 26.23 13.17
N ASN A 248 4.73 27.31 12.90
CA ASN A 248 6.19 27.39 13.04
C ASN A 248 6.68 28.02 14.36
N GLY A 249 5.80 28.27 15.34
CA GLY A 249 6.19 28.68 16.68
C GLY A 249 6.86 30.06 16.79
N GLN A 250 6.77 30.92 15.76
CA GLN A 250 7.23 32.30 15.87
C GLN A 250 6.18 33.16 16.58
N ILE A 251 6.16 33.08 17.91
CA ILE A 251 5.55 34.09 18.77
C ILE A 251 6.69 34.92 19.36
N ASN A 252 7.10 35.96 18.64
CA ASN A 252 7.62 37.16 19.28
C ASN A 252 6.49 38.19 19.21
N VAL A 253 5.59 38.16 20.19
CA VAL A 253 4.78 39.35 20.47
C VAL A 253 5.74 40.30 21.19
N MET A 254 6.37 41.22 20.44
CA MET A 254 6.91 42.42 21.07
C MET A 254 5.70 43.25 21.50
N SER A 255 5.52 43.32 22.82
CA SER A 255 4.67 44.30 23.50
C SER A 255 5.08 45.72 23.16
#